data_AF-A0A967BCY2-F1
#
_entry.id   AF-A0A967BCY2-F1
#
_cell.length_a   1.000
_cell.length_b   1.000
_cell.length_c   1.000
_cell.angle_alpha   90.00
_cell.angle_beta   90.00
_cell.angle_gamma   90.00
#
_symmetry.space_group_name_H-M   'P 1'
#
loop_
_entity.id
_entity.type
_entity.pdbx_description
1 polymer ?
#
loop_
_entity_poly.entity_id
_entity_poly.type
_entity_poly.pdbx_seq_one_letter_code
_entity_poly.pdbx_strand_id
1 'polypeptide(L)'
;MRTTIIGLALLVLSACNPTTAALVSGQPNAALDLAAGSGAVQRDQNGQVTFRYVFAENHLNGLVEPDLQEETRLNFIGQFVAERNICPTGWKIDNKSDVSNSLLYEGSCRG
;
A
#
# COMPACT_ATOMS: atom_id res chain seq x y z
N MET A 1 48.80 -6.84 42.81
CA MET A 1 47.93 -5.67 43.04
C MET A 1 47.64 -5.02 41.70
N ARG A 2 46.34 -4.86 41.35
CA ARG A 2 45.79 -3.90 40.36
C ARG A 2 46.21 -4.12 38.87
N THR A 3 45.35 -4.13 37.85
CA THR A 3 43.92 -3.84 37.70
C THR A 3 43.48 -4.46 36.37
N THR A 4 42.36 -5.18 36.37
CA THR A 4 41.65 -5.63 35.17
C THR A 4 41.05 -4.41 34.47
N ILE A 5 41.33 -4.18 33.18
CA ILE A 5 40.56 -3.25 32.35
C ILE A 5 40.05 -4.03 31.13
N ILE A 6 38.75 -4.29 31.17
CA ILE A 6 37.93 -4.89 30.12
C ILE A 6 37.82 -3.86 28.99
N GLY A 7 38.45 -4.12 27.85
CA GLY A 7 38.29 -3.33 26.64
C GLY A 7 36.93 -3.62 26.01
N LEU A 8 35.99 -2.69 26.17
CA LEU A 8 34.66 -2.72 25.58
C LEU A 8 34.73 -2.88 24.05
N ALA A 9 34.00 -3.88 23.55
CA ALA A 9 33.65 -4.02 22.15
C ALA A 9 32.70 -2.87 21.73
N LEU A 10 33.14 -2.02 20.80
CA LEU A 10 32.29 -1.04 20.11
C LEU A 10 31.70 -1.71 18.86
N LEU A 11 30.55 -2.35 19.02
CA LEU A 11 29.64 -2.68 17.93
C LEU A 11 29.04 -1.37 17.41
N VAL A 12 29.57 -0.85 16.30
CA VAL A 12 28.92 0.22 15.54
C VAL A 12 27.74 -0.40 14.82
N LEU A 13 26.56 -0.42 15.48
CA LEU A 13 25.30 -0.59 14.78
C LEU A 13 25.10 0.65 13.92
N SER A 14 25.44 0.55 12.64
CA SER A 14 24.93 1.45 11.62
C SER A 14 23.42 1.24 11.52
N ALA A 15 22.68 1.95 12.37
CA ALA A 15 21.25 2.13 12.23
C ALA A 15 21.01 2.86 10.90
N CYS A 16 20.69 2.12 9.85
CA CYS A 16 19.94 2.67 8.73
C CYS A 16 18.58 3.11 9.28
N ASN A 17 18.48 4.36 9.72
CA ASN A 17 17.20 5.02 9.96
C ASN A 17 16.76 5.67 8.65
N PRO A 18 15.84 5.09 7.86
CA PRO A 18 15.22 5.81 6.76
C PRO A 18 14.08 6.65 7.33
N THR A 19 14.38 7.64 8.17
CA THR A 19 13.32 8.41 8.83
C THR A 19 13.77 9.84 9.06
N THR A 20 13.92 10.63 7.99
CA THR A 20 13.82 12.11 8.10
C THR A 20 13.85 12.89 6.79
N ALA A 21 13.95 12.28 5.59
CA ALA A 21 14.14 13.03 4.35
C ALA A 21 12.90 13.16 3.43
N ALA A 22 11.68 12.90 3.88
CA ALA A 22 10.49 12.93 3.01
C ALA A 22 9.31 13.79 3.51
N LEU A 23 9.49 14.64 4.52
CA LEU A 23 8.41 15.50 5.04
C LEU A 23 8.46 16.94 4.52
N VAL A 24 9.37 17.28 3.60
CA VAL A 24 9.52 18.65 3.07
C VAL A 24 9.55 18.65 1.55
N SER A 25 8.45 18.24 0.92
CA SER A 25 8.11 18.70 -0.43
C SER A 25 6.60 18.79 -0.53
N GLY A 26 6.07 20.01 -0.40
CA GLY A 26 4.65 20.33 -0.50
C GLY A 26 4.09 20.06 -1.89
N GLN A 27 3.86 18.79 -2.20
CA GLN A 27 2.94 18.38 -3.24
C GLN A 27 1.69 17.85 -2.53
N PRO A 28 0.50 18.44 -2.76
CA PRO A 28 -0.73 17.94 -2.15
C PRO A 28 -0.99 16.45 -2.47
N ASN A 29 -0.40 15.95 -3.55
CA ASN A 29 -0.48 14.54 -3.94
C ASN A 29 0.40 13.61 -3.10
N ALA A 30 1.45 14.09 -2.43
CA ALA A 30 2.35 13.22 -1.66
C ALA A 30 1.64 12.55 -0.48
N ALA A 31 0.64 13.21 0.13
CA ALA A 31 -0.18 12.61 1.18
C ALA A 31 -1.12 11.52 0.63
N LEU A 32 -1.63 11.70 -0.59
CA LEU A 32 -2.44 10.70 -1.30
C LEU A 32 -1.60 9.52 -1.78
N ASP A 33 -0.36 9.76 -2.23
CA ASP A 33 0.59 8.72 -2.62
C ASP A 33 0.97 7.84 -1.42
N LEU A 34 1.10 8.44 -0.23
CA LEU A 34 1.31 7.72 1.04
C LEU A 34 0.07 6.95 1.50
N ALA A 35 -1.11 7.39 1.09
CA ALA A 35 -2.37 6.70 1.34
C ALA A 35 -2.65 5.58 0.31
N ALA A 36 -1.88 5.51 -0.78
CA ALA A 36 -2.05 4.48 -1.79
C ALA A 36 -1.93 3.09 -1.15
N GLY A 37 -2.92 2.25 -1.39
CA GLY A 37 -2.94 0.89 -0.88
C GLY A 37 -1.91 0.00 -1.56
N SER A 38 -2.05 -1.30 -1.35
CA SER A 38 -1.15 -2.30 -1.95
C SER A 38 -1.95 -3.35 -2.71
N GLY A 39 -1.48 -3.69 -3.91
CA GLY A 39 -2.16 -4.62 -4.81
C GLY A 39 -1.34 -5.83 -5.19
N ALA A 40 -2.00 -6.98 -5.34
CA ALA A 40 -1.44 -8.22 -5.86
C ALA A 40 -2.34 -8.79 -6.97
N VAL A 41 -1.72 -9.49 -7.94
CA VAL A 41 -2.40 -10.10 -9.08
C VAL A 41 -2.19 -11.60 -9.03
N GLN A 42 -3.24 -12.35 -9.32
CA GLN A 42 -3.21 -13.80 -9.47
C GLN A 42 -3.74 -14.17 -10.86
N ARG A 43 -3.11 -15.16 -11.47
CA ARG A 43 -3.54 -15.77 -12.73
C ARG A 43 -3.69 -17.26 -12.50
N ASP A 44 -4.86 -17.81 -12.80
CA ASP A 44 -5.12 -19.24 -12.63
C ASP A 44 -4.74 -20.04 -13.88
N GLN A 45 -4.89 -21.38 -13.81
CA GLN A 45 -4.58 -22.29 -14.93
C GLN A 45 -5.59 -22.18 -16.09
N ASN A 46 -6.75 -21.57 -15.86
CA ASN A 46 -7.80 -21.35 -16.87
C ASN A 46 -7.64 -20.00 -17.59
N GLY A 47 -6.59 -19.23 -17.24
CA GLY A 47 -6.37 -17.89 -17.78
C GLY A 47 -7.22 -16.81 -17.13
N GLN A 48 -7.97 -17.12 -16.06
CA GLN A 48 -8.69 -16.12 -15.28
C GLN A 48 -7.68 -15.26 -14.51
N VAL A 49 -7.83 -13.95 -14.65
CA VAL A 49 -7.01 -12.95 -13.95
C VAL A 49 -7.84 -12.32 -12.85
N THR A 50 -7.36 -12.44 -11.62
CA THR A 50 -7.94 -11.79 -10.44
C THR A 50 -6.90 -10.89 -9.77
N PHE A 51 -7.38 -9.93 -9.00
CA PHE A 51 -6.52 -9.06 -8.22
C PHE A 51 -7.10 -8.82 -6.83
N ARG A 52 -6.21 -8.53 -5.89
CA ARG A 52 -6.55 -8.13 -4.52
C ARG A 52 -5.87 -6.82 -4.24
N TYR A 53 -6.59 -5.88 -3.63
CA TYR A 53 -6.05 -4.58 -3.27
C TYR A 53 -6.47 -4.23 -1.85
N VAL A 54 -5.51 -3.80 -1.03
CA VAL A 54 -5.73 -3.53 0.39
C VAL A 54 -5.41 -2.08 0.73
N PHE A 55 -6.27 -1.47 1.52
CA PHE A 55 -6.05 -0.18 2.15
C PHE A 55 -6.12 -0.32 3.67
N ALA A 56 -5.36 0.47 4.41
CA ALA A 56 -5.63 0.62 5.85
C ALA A 56 -7.01 1.29 6.02
N GLU A 57 -7.79 0.87 7.02
CA GLU A 57 -9.19 1.32 7.22
C GLU A 57 -9.33 2.86 7.20
N ASN A 58 -8.38 3.58 7.80
CA ASN A 58 -8.43 5.02 7.98
C ASN A 58 -7.51 5.81 7.03
N HIS A 59 -6.99 5.20 5.95
CA HIS A 59 -5.97 5.82 5.10
C HIS A 59 -6.39 7.14 4.41
N LEU A 60 -7.70 7.42 4.25
CA LEU A 60 -8.20 8.67 3.66
C LEU A 60 -8.81 9.65 4.68
N ASN A 61 -8.82 9.30 5.97
CA ASN A 61 -9.46 10.12 6.98
C ASN A 61 -8.74 11.47 7.11
N GLY A 62 -9.50 12.56 6.93
CA GLY A 62 -8.95 13.92 6.93
C GLY A 62 -8.24 14.32 5.63
N LEU A 63 -8.11 13.40 4.66
CA LEU A 63 -7.58 13.67 3.32
C LEU A 63 -8.69 13.83 2.28
N VAL A 64 -9.78 13.07 2.43
CA VAL A 64 -10.92 13.02 1.50
C VAL A 64 -12.22 13.06 2.28
N GLU A 65 -13.21 13.78 1.76
CA GLU A 65 -14.55 13.85 2.34
C GLU A 65 -15.17 12.44 2.46
N PRO A 66 -15.85 12.09 3.57
CA PRO A 66 -16.30 10.72 3.85
C PRO A 66 -17.11 10.06 2.73
N ASP A 67 -17.93 10.83 2.03
CA ASP A 67 -18.77 10.41 0.90
C ASP A 67 -17.96 10.12 -0.37
N LEU A 68 -16.79 10.73 -0.53
CA LEU A 68 -15.89 10.54 -1.68
C LEU A 68 -14.81 9.46 -1.45
N GLN A 69 -14.69 8.94 -0.23
CA GLN A 69 -13.64 7.95 0.09
C GLN A 69 -13.78 6.64 -0.68
N GLU A 70 -15.02 6.20 -0.95
CA GLU A 70 -15.26 4.99 -1.74
C GLU A 70 -14.78 5.14 -3.17
N GLU A 71 -15.24 6.20 -3.83
CA GLU A 71 -14.84 6.53 -5.20
C GLU A 71 -13.33 6.69 -5.32
N THR A 72 -12.71 7.36 -4.35
CA THR A 72 -11.25 7.56 -4.34
C THR A 72 -10.48 6.25 -4.24
N ARG A 73 -10.91 5.31 -3.39
CA ARG A 73 -10.31 3.96 -3.35
C ARG A 73 -10.47 3.21 -4.66
N LEU A 74 -11.64 3.28 -5.29
CA LEU A 74 -11.87 2.65 -6.60
C LEU A 74 -10.98 3.27 -7.68
N ASN A 75 -10.71 4.58 -7.62
CA ASN A 75 -9.77 5.25 -8.52
C ASN A 75 -8.34 4.74 -8.34
N PHE A 76 -7.86 4.56 -7.10
CA PHE A 76 -6.54 3.96 -6.84
C PHE A 76 -6.43 2.52 -7.36
N ILE A 77 -7.48 1.71 -7.18
CA ILE A 77 -7.54 0.35 -7.74
C ILE A 77 -7.49 0.41 -9.28
N GLY A 78 -8.25 1.32 -9.89
CA GLY A 78 -8.26 1.52 -11.34
C GLY A 78 -6.89 1.90 -11.90
N GLN A 79 -6.17 2.80 -11.23
CA GLN A 79 -4.79 3.17 -11.58
C GLN A 79 -3.86 1.95 -11.51
N PHE A 80 -3.92 1.18 -10.41
CA PHE A 80 -3.16 -0.06 -10.28
C PHE A 80 -3.42 -1.06 -11.42
N VAL A 81 -4.69 -1.25 -11.79
CA VAL A 81 -5.08 -2.12 -12.91
C VAL A 81 -4.54 -1.61 -14.24
N ALA A 82 -4.61 -0.30 -14.48
CA ALA A 82 -4.17 0.34 -15.71
C ALA A 82 -2.64 0.35 -15.87
N GLU A 83 -1.90 0.79 -14.86
CA GLU A 83 -0.44 0.90 -14.87
C GLU A 83 0.25 -0.44 -15.13
N ARG A 84 -0.33 -1.52 -14.62
CA ARG A 84 0.19 -2.88 -14.77
C ARG A 84 -0.42 -3.65 -15.93
N ASN A 85 -1.28 -3.01 -16.72
CA ASN A 85 -2.02 -3.62 -17.83
C ASN A 85 -2.67 -4.96 -17.45
N ILE A 86 -3.33 -5.01 -16.28
CA ILE A 86 -3.86 -6.26 -15.70
C ILE A 86 -5.11 -6.70 -16.43
N CYS A 87 -6.06 -5.78 -16.67
CA CYS A 87 -7.35 -6.05 -17.31
C CYS A 87 -7.61 -5.06 -18.47
N PRO A 88 -7.10 -5.34 -19.69
CA PRO A 88 -7.21 -4.42 -20.83
C PRO A 88 -8.65 -4.15 -21.30
N THR A 89 -9.53 -5.13 -21.09
CA THR A 89 -10.94 -5.12 -21.50
C THR A 89 -11.88 -4.59 -20.41
N GLY A 90 -11.33 -4.19 -19.27
CA GLY A 90 -12.08 -3.72 -18.10
C GLY A 90 -12.12 -4.72 -16.95
N TRP A 91 -12.53 -4.24 -15.79
CA TRP A 91 -12.49 -4.97 -14.53
C TRP A 91 -13.76 -4.72 -13.70
N LYS A 92 -13.92 -5.51 -12.64
CA LYS A 92 -14.96 -5.31 -11.63
C LYS A 92 -14.43 -5.66 -10.25
N ILE A 93 -15.06 -5.10 -9.22
CA ILE A 93 -14.93 -5.58 -7.85
C ILE A 93 -15.95 -6.70 -7.66
N ASP A 94 -15.48 -7.85 -7.22
CA ASP A 94 -16.31 -9.02 -6.89
C ASP A 94 -16.67 -9.03 -5.41
N ASN A 95 -15.74 -8.58 -4.55
CA ASN A 95 -15.94 -8.57 -3.11
C ASN A 95 -15.21 -7.40 -2.44
N LYS A 96 -15.80 -6.92 -1.33
CA LYS A 96 -15.22 -5.94 -0.41
C LYS A 96 -15.36 -6.50 1.01
N SER A 97 -14.28 -6.53 1.76
CA SER A 97 -14.28 -7.05 3.14
C SER A 97 -13.35 -6.27 4.05
N ASP A 98 -13.68 -6.26 5.34
CA ASP A 98 -12.82 -5.75 6.40
C ASP A 98 -11.98 -6.89 6.98
N VAL A 99 -10.66 -6.77 6.93
CA VAL A 99 -9.72 -7.78 7.43
C VAL A 99 -8.67 -7.07 8.28
N SER A 100 -8.73 -7.27 9.60
CA SER A 100 -7.75 -6.72 10.55
C SER A 100 -7.51 -5.20 10.39
N ASN A 101 -8.57 -4.40 10.48
CA ASN A 101 -8.54 -2.93 10.32
C ASN A 101 -7.99 -2.49 8.95
N SER A 102 -8.24 -3.30 7.93
CA SER A 102 -7.89 -3.00 6.54
C SER A 102 -9.07 -3.33 5.64
N LEU A 103 -9.30 -2.49 4.64
CA LEU A 103 -10.29 -2.70 3.61
C LEU A 103 -9.64 -3.49 2.47
N LEU A 104 -10.10 -4.73 2.26
CA LEU A 104 -9.68 -5.61 1.18
C LEU A 104 -10.71 -5.60 0.05
N TYR A 105 -10.24 -5.31 -1.16
CA TYR A 105 -10.98 -5.40 -2.41
C TYR A 105 -10.47 -6.58 -3.20
N GLU A 106 -11.39 -7.39 -3.70
CA GLU A 106 -11.10 -8.51 -4.60
C GLU A 106 -11.83 -8.25 -5.90
N GLY A 107 -11.14 -8.41 -7.03
CA GLY A 107 -11.70 -8.15 -8.35
C GLY A 107 -11.16 -9.07 -9.43
N SER A 108 -11.81 -9.02 -10.58
CA SER A 108 -11.51 -9.84 -11.74
C SER A 108 -11.62 -9.05 -13.04
N CYS A 109 -10.92 -9.52 -14.08
CA CYS A 109 -11.05 -8.96 -15.42
C CYS A 109 -12.38 -9.37 -16.06
N ARG A 110 -12.97 -8.46 -16.84
CA ARG A 110 -14.14 -8.76 -17.68
C ARG A 110 -13.64 -9.46 -18.95
N GLY A 111 -14.15 -10.66 -19.20
CA GLY A 111 -13.94 -11.41 -20.44
C GLY A 111 -14.75 -10.86 -21.60
#